data_AF-A0AAP3E4U6-F1
#
_entry.id   AF-A0AAP3E4U6-F1
#
_cell.length_a   1.000
_cell.length_b   1.000
_cell.length_c   1.000
_cell.angle_alpha   90.00
_cell.angle_beta   90.00
_cell.angle_gamma   90.00
#
_symmetry.space_group_name_H-M   'P 1'
#
loop_
_entity.id
_entity.type
_entity.pdbx_description
1 polymer ?
#
loop_
_entity_poly.entity_id
_entity_poly.type
_entity_poly.pdbx_seq_one_letter_code
_entity_poly.pdbx_strand_id
1 'polypeptide(L)'
;MDTFSTLLETNDARRAVERGDDIRNVLMRPVDTNQLEAQIRKQQRKRSDLRERYQEIEREIERETELTEQREALTSEIEELDAEIEELRVQVDEYEAGEDMAEEAESLVNNLEAKREEKRSLQNDIEVLEAEREGVLEEESELEAEHEELYEEYLSETGSDGDTGDVENTTDTRINELESRIGDLQARKDELNTTIDDLTRIIQINQQAVENAADLPGVTPTDTDGDVTAALDPSSQEIECWTCGSTVEQNVIDERTSELQDLVSEKRDRVSEITREIDELRERVSALRETRRSRENITERLQQIETEKIALSDQIQEKEQAIRGVEDEIEELQEDVAETEELRESDLLDAYQELNELQYELGRKESQIDEIDASLDDITEFRDEREDLETEIDEVTATLEQLRTRVADMERDVVDAFNTHMETILDRLAYENIVRVWIERRIPENQRGEFETGEFELHIVRESSDGAAYEDTIDTLSESEREVTGLVVALAGYLVHDVAEYVPFILLDSVEAVDANRLVDLVEYFAEHTAFLTIALLPEDAAVFPDDLHRVTADELAP
;
A
#
# COMPACT_ATOMS: atom_id res chain seq x y z
N MET A 1 17.78 -16.61 0.94
CA MET A 1 19.03 -17.37 0.74
C MET A 1 19.11 -18.50 1.77
N ASP A 2 19.06 -18.21 3.08
CA ASP A 2 19.07 -19.23 4.14
C ASP A 2 18.06 -20.37 3.95
N THR A 3 16.81 -20.07 3.57
CA THR A 3 15.76 -21.07 3.27
C THR A 3 16.19 -22.15 2.28
N PHE A 4 17.15 -21.88 1.40
CA PHE A 4 17.58 -22.81 0.35
C PHE A 4 19.00 -23.34 0.54
N SER A 5 19.81 -22.73 1.40
CA SER A 5 21.18 -23.19 1.70
C SER A 5 21.32 -23.90 3.04
N THR A 6 20.43 -23.66 4.02
CA THR A 6 20.47 -24.31 5.34
C THR A 6 19.27 -25.23 5.54
N LEU A 7 19.40 -26.47 5.09
CA LEU A 7 18.37 -27.51 5.06
C LEU A 7 18.31 -28.29 6.38
N LEU A 8 18.19 -27.56 7.49
CA LEU A 8 18.01 -28.12 8.84
C LEU A 8 16.55 -28.55 9.06
N GLU A 9 16.26 -29.27 10.14
CA GLU A 9 14.90 -29.71 10.49
C GLU A 9 13.86 -28.57 10.51
N THR A 10 14.27 -27.39 10.94
CA THR A 10 13.40 -26.21 11.05
C THR A 10 13.29 -25.40 9.75
N ASN A 11 13.85 -25.88 8.65
CA ASN A 11 13.85 -25.19 7.36
C ASN A 11 12.44 -24.99 6.80
N ASP A 12 12.14 -23.79 6.30
CA ASP A 12 10.81 -23.42 5.84
C ASP A 12 10.30 -24.26 4.65
N ALA A 13 11.19 -24.69 3.73
CA ALA A 13 10.80 -25.53 2.59
C ALA A 13 10.43 -26.95 3.03
N ARG A 14 11.19 -27.52 3.97
CA ARG A 14 10.88 -28.83 4.57
C ARG A 14 9.56 -28.78 5.34
N ARG A 15 9.39 -27.76 6.19
CA ARG A 15 8.17 -27.58 7.00
C ARG A 15 6.93 -27.31 6.16
N ALA A 16 7.05 -26.58 5.06
CA ALA A 16 5.91 -26.30 4.19
C ALA A 16 5.33 -27.59 3.59
N VAL A 17 6.20 -28.51 3.16
CA VAL A 17 5.78 -29.85 2.69
C VAL A 17 5.24 -30.69 3.85
N GLU A 18 5.89 -30.65 5.02
CA GLU A 18 5.46 -31.42 6.20
C GLU A 18 4.04 -31.04 6.67
N ARG A 19 3.72 -29.73 6.65
CA ARG A 19 2.46 -29.15 7.13
C ARG A 19 1.40 -28.99 6.05
N GLY A 20 1.76 -29.18 4.77
CA GLY A 20 0.89 -28.87 3.64
C GLY A 20 0.63 -27.37 3.47
N ASP A 21 1.59 -26.52 3.86
CA ASP A 21 1.52 -25.08 3.61
C ASP A 21 1.74 -24.78 2.12
N ASP A 22 1.38 -23.57 1.70
CA ASP A 22 1.52 -23.13 0.30
C ASP A 22 3.01 -23.07 -0.13
N ILE A 23 3.42 -24.06 -0.92
CA ILE A 23 4.78 -24.25 -1.44
C ILE A 23 5.21 -23.05 -2.28
N ARG A 24 4.27 -22.38 -2.96
CA ARG A 24 4.56 -21.16 -3.72
C ARG A 24 5.17 -20.09 -2.84
N ASN A 25 4.63 -19.88 -1.65
CA ASN A 25 5.09 -18.82 -0.73
C ASN A 25 6.50 -19.07 -0.21
N VAL A 26 6.96 -20.32 -0.22
CA VAL A 26 8.35 -20.63 0.10
C VAL A 26 9.22 -20.48 -1.12
N LEU A 27 8.87 -21.15 -2.23
CA LEU A 27 9.67 -21.15 -3.45
C LEU A 27 9.81 -19.75 -4.06
N MET A 28 8.79 -18.90 -4.00
CA MET A 28 8.86 -17.54 -4.54
C MET A 28 9.47 -16.53 -3.56
N ARG A 29 9.75 -16.90 -2.30
CA ARG A 29 10.20 -15.97 -1.25
C ARG A 29 11.48 -15.16 -1.57
N PRO A 30 12.50 -15.71 -2.25
CA PRO A 30 13.70 -14.94 -2.63
C PRO A 30 13.43 -13.90 -3.70
N VAL A 31 12.37 -14.10 -4.47
CA VAL A 31 11.85 -13.12 -5.40
C VAL A 31 11.07 -12.12 -4.56
N ASP A 32 11.36 -10.84 -4.71
CA ASP A 32 10.53 -9.81 -4.12
C ASP A 32 9.21 -9.69 -4.92
N THR A 33 8.37 -10.73 -4.83
CA THR A 33 7.05 -10.78 -5.46
C THR A 33 6.20 -9.63 -4.96
N ASN A 34 6.36 -9.25 -3.69
CA ASN A 34 5.71 -8.07 -3.10
C ASN A 34 6.12 -6.78 -3.83
N GLN A 35 7.41 -6.59 -4.14
CA GLN A 35 7.87 -5.45 -4.92
C GLN A 35 7.35 -5.47 -6.36
N LEU A 36 7.36 -6.64 -7.03
CA LEU A 36 6.80 -6.77 -8.39
C LEU A 36 5.29 -6.50 -8.41
N GLU A 37 4.55 -7.03 -7.43
CA GLU A 37 3.12 -6.76 -7.24
C GLU A 37 2.87 -5.27 -6.97
N ALA A 38 3.67 -4.64 -6.11
CA ALA A 38 3.58 -3.21 -5.85
C ALA A 38 3.86 -2.37 -7.11
N GLN A 39 4.83 -2.77 -7.94
CA GLN A 39 5.11 -2.13 -9.22
C GLN A 39 3.94 -2.28 -10.20
N ILE A 40 3.35 -3.48 -10.30
CA ILE A 40 2.17 -3.72 -11.13
C ILE A 40 0.99 -2.86 -10.65
N ARG A 41 0.70 -2.83 -9.34
CA ARG A 41 -0.34 -1.95 -8.76
C ARG A 41 -0.10 -0.48 -9.10
N LYS A 42 1.13 -0.02 -8.95
CA LYS A 42 1.52 1.37 -9.27
C LYS A 42 1.27 1.69 -10.73
N GLN A 43 1.69 0.82 -11.65
CA GLN A 43 1.49 1.03 -13.08
C GLN A 43 0.01 0.91 -13.49
N GLN A 44 -0.78 0.05 -12.84
CA GLN A 44 -2.23 -0.02 -13.05
C GLN A 44 -2.94 1.26 -12.65
N ARG A 45 -2.62 1.82 -11.48
CA ARG A 45 -3.13 3.13 -11.04
C ARG A 45 -2.76 4.21 -12.02
N LYS A 46 -1.47 4.33 -12.35
CA LYS A 46 -0.98 5.28 -13.35
C LYS A 46 -1.75 5.19 -14.67
N ARG A 47 -1.99 3.98 -15.19
CA ARG A 47 -2.77 3.78 -16.42
C ARG A 47 -4.23 4.21 -16.27
N SER A 48 -4.82 4.00 -15.10
CA SER A 48 -6.19 4.44 -14.82
C SER A 48 -6.27 5.96 -14.83
N ASP A 49 -5.37 6.63 -14.12
CA ASP A 49 -5.30 8.08 -14.01
C ASP A 49 -5.10 8.72 -15.40
N LEU A 50 -4.17 8.17 -16.20
CA LEU A 50 -3.94 8.64 -17.57
C LEU A 50 -5.16 8.47 -18.48
N ARG A 51 -5.92 7.38 -18.31
CA ARG A 51 -7.14 7.14 -19.10
C ARG A 51 -8.28 8.05 -18.68
N GLU A 52 -8.39 8.38 -17.40
CA GLU A 52 -9.36 9.35 -16.90
C GLU A 52 -9.07 10.74 -17.47
N ARG A 53 -7.81 11.18 -17.41
CA ARG A 53 -7.36 12.43 -18.03
C ARG A 53 -7.61 12.44 -19.55
N TYR A 54 -7.30 11.34 -20.24
CA TYR A 54 -7.58 11.20 -21.66
C TYR A 54 -9.07 11.38 -21.98
N GLN A 55 -9.97 10.81 -21.17
CA GLN A 55 -11.41 10.96 -21.35
C GLN A 55 -11.91 12.38 -21.07
N GLU A 56 -11.33 13.06 -20.08
CA GLU A 56 -11.62 14.48 -19.81
C GLU A 56 -11.28 15.35 -21.02
N ILE A 57 -10.07 15.16 -21.56
CA ILE A 57 -9.61 15.87 -22.77
C ILE A 57 -10.49 15.57 -23.98
N GLU A 58 -10.92 14.33 -24.18
CA GLU A 58 -11.85 14.00 -25.26
C GLU A 58 -13.17 14.79 -25.16
N ARG A 59 -13.71 14.96 -23.94
CA ARG A 59 -14.95 15.74 -23.74
C ARG A 59 -14.73 17.22 -24.06
N GLU A 60 -13.59 17.80 -23.69
CA GLU A 60 -13.30 19.20 -24.03
C GLU A 60 -13.13 19.39 -25.55
N ILE A 61 -12.46 18.46 -26.23
CA ILE A 61 -12.33 18.48 -27.69
C ILE A 61 -13.70 18.37 -28.38
N GLU A 62 -14.65 17.60 -27.82
CA GLU A 62 -16.02 17.49 -28.36
C GLU A 62 -16.78 18.82 -28.36
N ARG A 63 -16.43 19.78 -27.47
CA ARG A 63 -17.08 21.10 -27.37
C ARG A 63 -16.67 22.07 -28.48
N GLU A 64 -15.61 21.77 -29.23
CA GLU A 64 -15.10 22.63 -30.31
C GLU A 64 -16.16 22.98 -31.35
N THR A 65 -17.01 22.02 -31.72
CA THR A 65 -18.06 22.26 -32.72
C THR A 65 -19.09 23.27 -32.19
N GLU A 66 -19.50 23.11 -30.94
CA GLU A 66 -20.43 24.04 -30.28
C GLU A 66 -19.83 25.44 -30.17
N LEU A 67 -18.59 25.56 -29.73
CA LEU A 67 -17.87 26.83 -29.62
C LEU A 67 -17.72 27.52 -30.99
N THR A 68 -17.42 26.75 -32.03
CA THR A 68 -17.32 27.28 -33.40
C THR A 68 -18.67 27.80 -33.90
N GLU A 69 -19.76 27.07 -33.66
CA GLU A 69 -21.12 27.51 -34.02
C GLU A 69 -21.53 28.77 -33.24
N GLN A 70 -21.21 28.86 -31.95
CA GLN A 70 -21.46 30.04 -31.13
C GLN A 70 -20.68 31.25 -31.63
N ARG A 71 -19.40 31.06 -31.97
CA ARG A 71 -18.54 32.10 -32.55
C ARG A 71 -19.11 32.67 -33.85
N GLU A 72 -19.57 31.80 -34.76
CA GLU A 72 -20.19 32.22 -36.02
C GLU A 72 -21.50 33.00 -35.79
N ALA A 73 -22.32 32.56 -34.83
CA ALA A 73 -23.54 33.26 -34.45
C ALA A 73 -23.24 34.67 -33.89
N LEU A 74 -22.32 34.78 -32.93
CA LEU A 74 -21.91 36.06 -32.36
C LEU A 74 -21.29 36.99 -33.40
N THR A 75 -20.48 36.46 -34.32
CA THR A 75 -19.91 37.25 -35.43
C THR A 75 -21.02 37.84 -36.30
N SER A 76 -22.07 37.07 -36.58
CA SER A 76 -23.22 37.56 -37.36
C SER A 76 -24.01 38.63 -36.59
N GLU A 77 -24.20 38.47 -35.28
CA GLU A 77 -24.83 39.48 -34.42
C GLU A 77 -24.02 40.79 -34.39
N ILE A 78 -22.69 40.70 -34.33
CA ILE A 78 -21.79 41.87 -34.41
C ILE A 78 -21.95 42.60 -35.74
N GLU A 79 -22.00 41.88 -36.86
CA GLU A 79 -22.20 42.50 -38.19
C GLU A 79 -23.56 43.23 -38.28
N GLU A 80 -24.61 42.70 -37.63
CA GLU A 80 -25.92 43.35 -37.53
C GLU A 80 -25.87 44.63 -36.67
N LEU A 81 -25.25 44.55 -35.49
CA LEU A 81 -25.06 45.70 -34.59
C LEU A 81 -24.23 46.81 -35.24
N ASP A 82 -23.13 46.48 -35.93
CA ASP A 82 -22.30 47.44 -36.65
C ASP A 82 -23.09 48.20 -37.72
N ALA A 83 -23.99 47.50 -38.44
CA ALA A 83 -24.85 48.14 -39.44
C ALA A 83 -25.88 49.08 -38.80
N GLU A 84 -26.44 48.70 -37.65
CA GLU A 84 -27.40 49.52 -36.89
C GLU A 84 -26.73 50.78 -36.31
N ILE A 85 -25.52 50.62 -35.75
CA ILE A 85 -24.68 51.72 -35.27
C ILE A 85 -24.39 52.73 -36.40
N GLU A 86 -24.05 52.26 -37.60
CA GLU A 86 -23.77 53.13 -38.73
C GLU A 86 -25.03 53.85 -39.24
N GLU A 87 -26.19 53.19 -39.25
CA GLU A 87 -27.47 53.84 -39.57
C GLU A 87 -27.80 54.94 -38.56
N LEU A 88 -27.63 54.67 -37.26
CA LEU A 88 -27.88 55.65 -36.21
C LEU A 88 -26.91 56.84 -36.27
N ARG A 89 -25.63 56.60 -36.56
CA ARG A 89 -24.65 57.68 -36.77
C ARG A 89 -25.08 58.64 -37.88
N VAL A 90 -25.59 58.12 -38.99
CA VAL A 90 -26.12 58.94 -40.09
C VAL A 90 -27.33 59.75 -39.62
N GLN A 91 -28.23 59.17 -38.82
CA GLN A 91 -29.37 59.90 -38.26
C GLN A 91 -28.93 61.02 -37.32
N VAL A 92 -27.94 60.77 -36.46
CA VAL A 92 -27.32 61.76 -35.58
C VAL A 92 -26.75 62.93 -36.39
N ASP A 93 -26.01 62.65 -37.46
CA ASP A 93 -25.42 63.65 -38.37
C ASP A 93 -26.47 64.50 -39.13
N GLU A 94 -27.69 63.97 -39.35
CA GLU A 94 -28.78 64.68 -40.03
C GLU A 94 -29.47 65.75 -39.16
N TYR A 95 -29.31 65.68 -37.82
CA TYR A 95 -29.86 66.71 -36.94
C TYR A 95 -29.06 68.02 -37.07
N GLU A 96 -29.68 69.07 -37.62
CA GLU A 96 -29.15 70.45 -37.65
C GLU A 96 -29.17 71.11 -36.25
N ALA A 97 -28.61 70.47 -35.23
CA ALA A 97 -28.33 71.09 -33.94
C ALA A 97 -27.13 72.04 -34.07
N GLY A 98 -27.06 73.08 -33.23
CA GLY A 98 -25.85 73.91 -33.15
C GLY A 98 -24.67 73.06 -32.66
N GLU A 99 -23.47 73.27 -33.22
CA GLU A 99 -22.24 72.52 -32.86
C GLU A 99 -22.03 72.48 -31.33
N ASP A 100 -22.26 73.61 -30.65
CA ASP A 100 -22.19 73.72 -29.18
C ASP A 100 -23.23 72.85 -28.44
N MET A 101 -24.43 72.67 -28.99
CA MET A 101 -25.50 71.85 -28.40
C MET A 101 -25.25 70.35 -28.62
N ALA A 102 -24.73 69.97 -29.79
CA ALA A 102 -24.37 68.59 -30.08
C ALA A 102 -23.23 68.11 -29.17
N GLU A 103 -22.20 68.95 -28.95
CA GLU A 103 -21.10 68.65 -28.02
C GLU A 103 -21.58 68.53 -26.57
N GLU A 104 -22.51 69.38 -26.12
CA GLU A 104 -23.07 69.32 -24.76
C GLU A 104 -23.94 68.06 -24.56
N ALA A 105 -24.76 67.71 -25.55
CA ALA A 105 -25.55 66.47 -25.55
C ALA A 105 -24.67 65.22 -25.49
N GLU A 106 -23.68 65.15 -26.38
CA GLU A 106 -22.72 64.05 -26.47
C GLU A 106 -21.95 63.89 -25.15
N SER A 107 -21.47 64.98 -24.57
CA SER A 107 -20.77 64.96 -23.27
C SER A 107 -21.65 64.44 -22.13
N LEU A 108 -22.90 64.90 -22.03
CA LEU A 108 -23.84 64.45 -21.00
C LEU A 108 -24.16 62.96 -21.13
N VAL A 109 -24.44 62.49 -22.36
CA VAL A 109 -24.73 61.08 -22.62
C VAL A 109 -23.51 60.21 -22.30
N ASN A 110 -22.32 60.59 -22.77
CA ASN A 110 -21.08 59.86 -22.51
C ASN A 110 -20.75 59.77 -21.01
N ASN A 111 -20.97 60.85 -20.24
CA ASN A 111 -20.76 60.83 -18.78
C ASN A 111 -21.77 59.91 -18.08
N LEU A 112 -23.02 59.97 -18.49
CA LEU A 112 -24.11 59.16 -17.92
C LEU A 112 -23.88 57.67 -18.20
N GLU A 113 -23.37 57.31 -19.36
CA GLU A 113 -23.03 55.94 -19.70
C GLU A 113 -21.74 55.46 -19.06
N ALA A 114 -20.71 56.31 -18.96
CA ALA A 114 -19.52 55.97 -18.20
C ALA A 114 -19.89 55.61 -16.76
N LYS A 115 -20.85 56.32 -16.15
CA LYS A 115 -21.38 56.00 -14.82
C LYS A 115 -22.24 54.73 -14.80
N ARG A 116 -23.08 54.51 -15.80
CA ARG A 116 -23.83 53.24 -15.95
C ARG A 116 -22.88 52.04 -16.10
N GLU A 117 -21.77 52.22 -16.80
CA GLU A 117 -20.76 51.18 -16.98
C GLU A 117 -19.96 50.93 -15.71
N GLU A 118 -19.55 51.98 -15.00
CA GLU A 118 -18.94 51.88 -13.68
C GLU A 118 -19.84 51.09 -12.72
N LYS A 119 -21.15 51.37 -12.72
CA LYS A 119 -22.14 50.62 -11.95
C LYS A 119 -22.18 49.15 -12.35
N ARG A 120 -22.27 48.84 -13.65
CA ARG A 120 -22.31 47.45 -14.15
C ARG A 120 -21.05 46.68 -13.81
N SER A 121 -19.88 47.30 -13.95
CA SER A 121 -18.59 46.71 -13.55
C SER A 121 -18.56 46.40 -12.05
N LEU A 122 -19.01 47.31 -11.20
CA LEU A 122 -19.10 47.06 -9.76
C LEU A 122 -20.10 45.95 -9.42
N GLN A 123 -21.21 45.83 -10.17
CA GLN A 123 -22.19 44.75 -10.01
C GLN A 123 -21.60 43.39 -10.39
N ASN A 124 -20.88 43.31 -11.51
CA ASN A 124 -20.18 42.08 -11.92
C ASN A 124 -19.11 41.69 -10.90
N ASP A 125 -18.35 42.65 -10.37
CA ASP A 125 -17.37 42.38 -9.31
C ASP A 125 -18.03 41.82 -8.04
N ILE A 126 -19.22 42.31 -7.68
CA ILE A 126 -19.98 41.77 -6.54
C ILE A 126 -20.42 40.34 -6.86
N GLU A 127 -20.95 40.06 -8.05
CA GLU A 127 -21.36 38.70 -8.44
C GLU A 127 -20.21 37.70 -8.36
N VAL A 128 -19.00 38.10 -8.79
CA VAL A 128 -17.78 37.28 -8.66
C VAL A 128 -17.43 37.03 -7.19
N LEU A 129 -17.44 38.08 -6.36
CA LEU A 129 -17.15 37.93 -4.92
C LEU A 129 -18.20 37.11 -4.17
N GLU A 130 -19.47 37.20 -4.60
CA GLU A 130 -20.56 36.39 -4.05
C GLU A 130 -20.38 34.91 -4.41
N ALA A 131 -19.98 34.61 -5.65
CA ALA A 131 -19.65 33.25 -6.09
C ALA A 131 -18.42 32.70 -5.33
N GLU A 132 -17.37 33.51 -5.13
CA GLU A 132 -16.21 33.13 -4.31
C GLU A 132 -16.64 32.85 -2.86
N ARG A 133 -17.50 33.69 -2.29
CA ARG A 133 -18.06 33.49 -0.96
C ARG A 133 -18.92 32.23 -0.87
N GLU A 134 -19.68 31.88 -1.91
CA GLU A 134 -20.44 30.63 -1.97
C GLU A 134 -19.51 29.41 -1.97
N GLY A 135 -18.43 29.43 -2.76
CA GLY A 135 -17.44 28.36 -2.77
C GLY A 135 -16.76 28.16 -1.40
N VAL A 136 -16.42 29.26 -0.73
CA VAL A 136 -15.85 29.21 0.64
C VAL A 136 -16.86 28.64 1.66
N LEU A 137 -18.16 28.91 1.50
CA LEU A 137 -19.22 28.34 2.34
C LEU A 137 -19.43 26.84 2.10
N GLU A 138 -19.28 26.40 0.85
CA GLU A 138 -19.33 24.98 0.50
C GLU A 138 -18.15 24.24 1.14
N GLU A 139 -16.93 24.77 1.01
CA GLU A 139 -15.74 24.22 1.68
C GLU A 139 -15.90 24.16 3.21
N GLU A 140 -16.46 25.21 3.83
CA GLU A 140 -16.79 25.22 5.26
C GLU A 140 -17.71 24.05 5.63
N SER A 141 -18.79 23.85 4.86
CA SER A 141 -19.75 22.78 5.12
C SER A 141 -19.14 21.38 4.96
N GLU A 142 -18.24 21.19 4.00
CA GLU A 142 -17.53 19.92 3.80
C GLU A 142 -16.62 19.61 4.98
N LEU A 143 -15.83 20.60 5.42
CA LEU A 143 -14.93 20.48 6.55
C LEU A 143 -15.67 20.30 7.88
N GLU A 144 -16.81 20.96 8.08
CA GLU A 144 -17.66 20.74 9.25
C GLU A 144 -18.22 19.31 9.28
N ALA A 145 -18.61 18.76 8.13
CA ALA A 145 -19.07 17.39 8.03
C ALA A 145 -17.94 16.38 8.33
N GLU A 146 -16.75 16.59 7.78
CA GLU A 146 -15.57 15.77 8.07
C GLU A 146 -15.19 15.85 9.56
N HIS A 147 -15.24 17.05 10.14
CA HIS A 147 -14.97 17.25 11.56
C HIS A 147 -15.97 16.48 12.43
N GLU A 148 -17.26 16.47 12.09
CA GLU A 148 -18.28 15.69 12.80
C GLU A 148 -18.07 14.18 12.64
N GLU A 149 -17.70 13.70 11.45
CA GLU A 149 -17.41 12.27 11.22
C GLU A 149 -16.22 11.80 12.08
N LEU A 150 -15.11 12.55 12.10
CA LEU A 150 -13.96 12.26 12.96
C LEU A 150 -14.32 12.33 14.45
N TYR A 151 -15.28 13.17 14.80
CA TYR A 151 -15.80 13.28 16.16
C TYR A 151 -16.65 12.04 16.55
N GLU A 152 -17.52 11.57 15.66
CA GLU A 152 -18.28 10.34 15.84
C GLU A 152 -17.38 9.10 15.94
N GLU A 153 -16.35 9.01 15.09
CA GLU A 153 -15.34 7.95 15.15
C GLU A 153 -14.67 7.92 16.53
N TYR A 154 -14.21 9.08 17.01
CA TYR A 154 -13.61 9.21 18.34
C TYR A 154 -14.55 8.80 19.47
N LEU A 155 -15.83 9.20 19.41
CA LEU A 155 -16.84 8.81 20.39
C LEU A 155 -17.04 7.29 20.42
N SER A 156 -17.06 6.66 19.25
CA SER A 156 -17.21 5.21 19.12
C SER A 156 -16.05 4.44 19.76
N GLU A 157 -14.82 4.93 19.62
CA GLU A 157 -13.62 4.29 20.17
C GLU A 157 -13.46 4.52 21.67
N THR A 158 -13.80 5.70 22.16
CA THR A 158 -13.57 6.07 23.57
C THR A 158 -14.73 5.70 24.48
N GLY A 159 -15.92 5.45 23.94
CA GLY A 159 -17.13 5.13 24.71
C GLY A 159 -17.51 6.23 25.71
N SER A 160 -17.02 7.45 25.49
CA SER A 160 -17.24 8.60 26.37
C SER A 160 -18.59 9.24 26.07
N ASP A 161 -19.52 9.15 27.02
CA ASP A 161 -20.88 9.72 26.92
C ASP A 161 -20.90 11.24 27.29
N GLY A 162 -19.78 11.95 27.11
CA GLY A 162 -19.47 13.18 27.83
C GLY A 162 -19.04 14.38 26.98
N ASP A 163 -19.78 15.48 27.16
CA ASP A 163 -19.53 16.92 26.92
C ASP A 163 -18.43 17.32 25.91
N THR A 164 -18.86 17.93 24.81
CA THR A 164 -18.13 18.32 23.59
C THR A 164 -16.95 19.27 23.81
N GLY A 165 -16.81 19.86 24.99
CA GLY A 165 -15.91 20.99 25.24
C GLY A 165 -14.43 20.67 25.52
N ASP A 166 -14.06 19.41 25.77
CA ASP A 166 -12.70 19.08 26.23
C ASP A 166 -12.09 17.84 25.54
N VAL A 167 -12.38 17.71 24.25
CA VAL A 167 -12.08 16.48 23.50
C VAL A 167 -10.58 16.35 23.16
N GLU A 168 -9.88 17.46 22.96
CA GLU A 168 -8.42 17.45 22.77
C GLU A 168 -7.69 16.97 24.03
N ASN A 169 -8.03 17.50 25.21
CA ASN A 169 -7.40 17.09 26.47
C ASN A 169 -7.72 15.63 26.83
N THR A 170 -8.90 15.13 26.45
CA THR A 170 -9.26 13.72 26.67
C THR A 170 -8.54 12.78 25.72
N THR A 171 -8.34 13.17 24.45
CA THR A 171 -7.54 12.41 23.47
C THR A 171 -6.09 12.27 23.93
N ASP A 172 -5.50 13.36 24.42
CA ASP A 172 -4.13 13.36 24.93
C ASP A 172 -3.97 12.53 26.19
N THR A 173 -4.94 12.64 27.11
CA THR A 173 -4.97 11.78 28.29
C THR A 173 -5.01 10.31 27.87
N ARG A 174 -5.82 9.97 26.87
CA ARG A 174 -5.97 8.60 26.39
C ARG A 174 -4.72 8.06 25.71
N ILE A 175 -4.08 8.85 24.85
CA ILE A 175 -2.81 8.50 24.23
C ILE A 175 -1.77 8.21 25.31
N ASN A 176 -1.65 9.09 26.31
CA ASN A 176 -0.71 8.91 27.42
C ASN A 176 -1.00 7.64 28.24
N GLU A 177 -2.27 7.30 28.47
CA GLU A 177 -2.67 6.05 29.15
C GLU A 177 -2.24 4.81 28.36
N LEU A 178 -2.46 4.79 27.05
CA LEU A 178 -2.09 3.67 26.19
C LEU A 178 -0.57 3.53 26.09
N GLU A 179 0.17 4.64 25.99
CA GLU A 179 1.63 4.64 26.00
C GLU A 179 2.21 4.14 27.32
N SER A 180 1.61 4.54 28.46
CA SER A 180 1.98 4.00 29.77
C SER A 180 1.78 2.49 29.82
N ARG A 181 0.66 1.99 29.29
CA ARG A 181 0.37 0.55 29.25
C ARG A 181 1.34 -0.22 28.34
N ILE A 182 1.72 0.35 27.20
CA ILE A 182 2.77 -0.20 26.34
C ILE A 182 4.09 -0.30 27.11
N GLY A 183 4.46 0.73 27.87
CA GLY A 183 5.65 0.73 28.72
C GLY A 183 5.63 -0.39 29.77
N ASP A 184 4.49 -0.59 30.44
CA ASP A 184 4.32 -1.65 31.43
C ASP A 184 4.43 -3.05 30.80
N LEU A 185 3.84 -3.25 29.62
CA LEU A 185 3.91 -4.52 28.88
C LEU A 185 5.33 -4.80 28.38
N GLN A 186 6.07 -3.79 27.92
CA GLN A 186 7.47 -3.93 27.52
C GLN A 186 8.34 -4.36 28.71
N ALA A 187 8.18 -3.71 29.87
CA ALA A 187 8.91 -4.09 31.08
C ALA A 187 8.63 -5.55 31.47
N ARG A 188 7.38 -6.00 31.36
CA ARG A 188 6.98 -7.38 31.65
C ARG A 188 7.50 -8.38 30.63
N LYS A 189 7.56 -8.00 29.34
CA LYS A 189 8.18 -8.81 28.29
C LYS A 189 9.67 -9.01 28.56
N ASP A 190 10.38 -7.96 28.95
CA ASP A 190 11.81 -8.03 29.26
C ASP A 190 12.10 -8.90 30.50
N GLU A 191 11.25 -8.83 31.53
CA GLU A 191 11.31 -9.72 32.70
C GLU A 191 11.11 -11.19 32.30
N LEU A 192 10.15 -11.48 31.43
CA LEU A 192 9.90 -12.84 30.93
C LEU A 192 11.06 -13.35 30.08
N ASN A 193 11.63 -12.53 29.19
CA ASN A 193 12.80 -12.88 28.39
C ASN A 193 14.00 -13.20 29.28
N THR A 194 14.26 -12.36 30.30
CA THR A 194 15.32 -12.63 31.28
C THR A 194 15.09 -13.97 31.99
N THR A 195 13.85 -14.26 32.38
CA THR A 195 13.49 -15.54 33.01
C THR A 195 13.69 -16.71 32.05
N ILE A 196 13.32 -16.57 30.78
CA ILE A 196 13.51 -17.60 29.74
C ILE A 196 15.00 -17.89 29.56
N ASP A 197 15.83 -16.85 29.47
CA ASP A 197 17.27 -16.98 29.32
C ASP A 197 17.90 -17.71 30.52
N ASP A 198 17.49 -17.35 31.75
CA ASP A 198 17.95 -18.01 32.96
C ASP A 198 17.53 -19.49 33.02
N LEU A 199 16.27 -19.80 32.69
CA LEU A 199 15.77 -21.18 32.65
C LEU A 199 16.44 -22.01 31.56
N THR A 200 16.66 -21.42 30.38
CA THR A 200 17.35 -22.08 29.25
C THR A 200 18.80 -22.42 29.63
N ARG A 201 19.49 -21.52 30.33
CA ARG A 201 20.84 -21.78 30.88
C ARG A 201 20.82 -22.92 31.89
N ILE A 202 19.83 -22.96 32.80
CA ILE A 202 19.71 -24.05 33.79
C ILE A 202 19.45 -25.39 33.10
N ILE A 203 18.55 -25.42 32.11
CA ILE A 203 18.25 -26.61 31.31
C ILE A 203 19.53 -27.10 30.62
N GLN A 204 20.27 -26.21 29.96
CA GLN A 204 21.51 -26.54 29.27
C GLN A 204 22.59 -27.10 30.23
N ILE A 205 22.73 -26.51 31.42
CA ILE A 205 23.67 -26.99 32.45
C ILE A 205 23.25 -28.39 32.96
N ASN A 206 21.96 -28.62 33.20
CA ASN A 206 21.46 -29.91 33.66
C ASN A 206 21.60 -31.00 32.58
N GLN A 207 21.29 -30.68 31.33
CA GLN A 207 21.48 -31.59 30.19
C GLN A 207 22.95 -31.95 30.01
N GLN A 208 23.85 -30.95 30.03
CA GLN A 208 25.30 -31.20 29.98
C GLN A 208 25.81 -32.03 31.14
N ALA A 209 25.23 -31.88 32.35
CA ALA A 209 25.61 -32.66 33.52
C ALA A 209 25.14 -34.12 33.43
N VAL A 210 24.00 -34.38 32.79
CA VAL A 210 23.49 -35.73 32.51
C VAL A 210 24.29 -36.40 31.39
N GLU A 211 24.56 -35.68 30.30
CA GLU A 211 25.31 -36.18 29.14
C GLU A 211 26.80 -36.44 29.45
N ASN A 212 27.42 -35.61 30.30
CA ASN A 212 28.84 -35.69 30.64
C ASN A 212 29.10 -36.16 32.08
N ALA A 213 28.20 -36.94 32.67
CA ALA A 213 28.27 -37.38 34.06
C ALA A 213 29.58 -38.13 34.41
N ALA A 214 30.24 -38.76 33.42
CA ALA A 214 31.48 -39.50 33.59
C ALA A 214 32.76 -38.63 33.65
N ASP A 215 32.70 -37.40 33.13
CA ASP A 215 33.87 -36.50 32.98
C ASP A 215 33.87 -35.32 33.98
N LEU A 216 32.82 -35.20 34.81
CA LEU A 216 32.66 -34.12 35.79
C LEU A 216 33.35 -34.43 37.13
N PRO A 217 34.27 -33.56 37.62
CA PRO A 217 35.02 -33.82 38.85
C PRO A 217 34.12 -33.77 40.10
N GLY A 218 33.94 -34.93 40.75
CA GLY A 218 33.12 -35.06 41.96
C GLY A 218 31.80 -35.79 41.75
N VAL A 219 31.47 -36.20 40.53
CA VAL A 219 30.37 -37.14 40.23
C VAL A 219 31.00 -38.51 40.07
N THR A 220 30.84 -39.38 41.07
CA THR A 220 31.18 -40.79 40.91
C THR A 220 29.92 -41.56 40.54
N PRO A 221 29.90 -42.32 39.42
CA PRO A 221 28.89 -43.35 39.25
C PRO A 221 28.94 -44.22 40.50
N THR A 222 27.84 -44.31 41.23
CA THR A 222 27.82 -45.19 42.40
C THR A 222 27.87 -46.60 41.84
N ASP A 223 29.03 -47.26 41.93
CA ASP A 223 29.17 -48.70 41.67
C ASP A 223 28.38 -49.43 42.78
N THR A 224 27.05 -49.43 42.66
CA THR A 224 26.19 -50.29 43.43
C THR A 224 26.31 -51.67 42.81
N ASP A 225 27.27 -52.43 43.34
CA ASP A 225 27.53 -53.83 43.04
C ASP A 225 26.25 -54.65 43.30
N GLY A 226 25.38 -54.76 42.27
CA GLY A 226 24.30 -55.74 42.19
C GLY A 226 22.85 -55.23 42.21
N ASP A 227 22.42 -54.45 41.20
CA ASP A 227 21.01 -54.44 40.80
C ASP A 227 20.86 -54.65 39.28
N VAL A 228 20.50 -55.87 38.89
CA VAL A 228 20.41 -56.32 37.48
C VAL A 228 19.27 -55.61 36.72
N THR A 229 18.42 -54.89 37.44
CA THR A 229 17.35 -54.02 36.94
C THR A 229 17.87 -52.72 36.34
N ALA A 230 18.97 -52.13 36.85
CA ALA A 230 19.51 -50.87 36.34
C ALA A 230 20.23 -51.00 34.98
N ALA A 231 20.68 -52.21 34.63
CA ALA A 231 21.33 -52.52 33.35
C ALA A 231 20.34 -52.74 32.19
N LEU A 232 19.04 -52.84 32.47
CA LEU A 232 17.98 -53.06 31.47
C LEU A 232 17.22 -51.77 31.11
N ASP A 233 17.39 -50.70 31.89
CA ASP A 233 16.76 -49.41 31.69
C ASP A 233 17.76 -48.27 31.96
N PRO A 234 18.38 -47.67 30.91
CA PRO A 234 19.34 -46.57 31.04
C PRO A 234 18.80 -45.38 31.84
N SER A 235 17.48 -45.20 31.92
CA SER A 235 16.84 -44.11 32.64
C SER A 235 16.86 -44.28 34.17
N SER A 236 17.21 -45.45 34.69
CA SER A 236 17.31 -45.76 36.13
C SER A 236 18.73 -45.57 36.71
N GLN A 237 19.65 -44.99 35.95
CA GLN A 237 21.01 -44.71 36.43
C GLN A 237 21.01 -43.64 37.52
N GLU A 238 21.77 -43.88 38.58
CA GLU A 238 21.90 -42.99 39.73
C GLU A 238 23.05 -41.99 39.52
N ILE A 239 22.74 -40.70 39.45
CA ILE A 239 23.69 -39.60 39.30
C ILE A 239 23.82 -38.86 40.64
N GLU A 240 25.05 -38.58 41.06
CA GLU A 240 25.31 -37.76 42.25
C GLU A 240 25.15 -36.27 41.89
N CYS A 241 24.22 -35.58 42.56
CA CYS A 241 23.98 -34.17 42.31
C CYS A 241 25.20 -33.32 42.70
N TRP A 242 25.83 -32.67 41.73
CA TRP A 242 26.97 -31.76 41.93
C TRP A 242 26.73 -30.66 42.98
N THR A 243 25.49 -30.19 43.13
CA THR A 243 25.16 -29.03 43.99
C THR A 243 25.00 -29.42 45.46
N CYS A 244 24.52 -30.63 45.77
CA CYS A 244 24.21 -31.04 47.14
C CYS A 244 24.73 -32.43 47.56
N GLY A 245 25.34 -33.18 46.65
CA GLY A 245 25.93 -34.50 46.90
C GLY A 245 24.92 -35.63 47.16
N SER A 246 23.64 -35.44 46.79
CA SER A 246 22.63 -36.50 46.89
C SER A 246 22.56 -37.31 45.60
N THR A 247 22.47 -38.63 45.73
CA THR A 247 22.22 -39.55 44.61
C THR A 247 20.76 -39.48 44.17
N VAL A 248 20.52 -39.26 42.88
CA VAL A 248 19.20 -39.13 42.25
C VAL A 248 19.17 -39.95 40.96
N GLU A 249 18.05 -40.59 40.66
CA GLU A 249 17.86 -41.29 39.38
C GLU A 249 17.81 -40.29 38.20
N GLN A 250 18.40 -40.67 37.07
CA GLN A 250 18.49 -39.85 35.85
C GLN A 250 17.11 -39.48 35.29
N ASN A 251 16.15 -40.42 35.30
CA ASN A 251 14.75 -40.18 34.93
C ASN A 251 14.11 -38.99 35.68
N VAL A 252 14.45 -38.76 36.95
CA VAL A 252 13.94 -37.63 37.75
C VAL A 252 14.55 -36.32 37.26
N ILE A 253 15.79 -36.32 36.82
CA ILE A 253 16.44 -35.13 36.25
C ILE A 253 15.85 -34.82 34.87
N ASP A 254 15.60 -35.84 34.04
CA ASP A 254 14.97 -35.69 32.72
C ASP A 254 13.52 -35.22 32.83
N GLU A 255 12.74 -35.75 33.79
CA GLU A 255 11.38 -35.30 34.10
C GLU A 255 11.38 -33.83 34.53
N ARG A 256 12.27 -33.43 35.46
CA ARG A 256 12.38 -32.03 35.91
C ARG A 256 12.88 -31.11 34.81
N THR A 257 13.76 -31.58 33.93
CA THR A 257 14.25 -30.80 32.78
C THR A 257 13.14 -30.60 31.76
N SER A 258 12.31 -31.62 31.52
CA SER A 258 11.11 -31.53 30.67
C SER A 258 10.09 -30.54 31.25
N GLU A 259 9.83 -30.58 32.56
CA GLU A 259 8.99 -29.58 33.24
C GLU A 259 9.52 -28.14 33.06
N LEU A 260 10.84 -27.94 33.07
CA LEU A 260 11.45 -26.65 32.82
C LEU A 260 11.34 -26.23 31.35
N GLN A 261 11.45 -27.17 30.40
CA GLN A 261 11.23 -26.92 28.97
C GLN A 261 9.77 -26.51 28.68
N ASP A 262 8.81 -27.17 29.32
CA ASP A 262 7.39 -26.80 29.25
C ASP A 262 7.16 -25.38 29.79
N LEU A 263 7.76 -25.06 30.95
CA LEU A 263 7.66 -23.72 31.55
C LEU A 263 8.29 -22.65 30.65
N VAL A 264 9.42 -22.96 29.99
CA VAL A 264 10.04 -22.05 29.02
C VAL A 264 9.13 -21.84 27.81
N SER A 265 8.48 -22.90 27.31
CA SER A 265 7.54 -22.82 26.20
C SER A 265 6.32 -21.97 26.56
N GLU A 266 5.72 -22.18 27.74
CA GLU A 266 4.62 -21.35 28.26
C GLU A 266 5.03 -19.86 28.34
N LYS A 267 6.25 -19.58 28.82
CA LYS A 267 6.74 -18.19 28.90
C LYS A 267 6.98 -17.58 27.51
N ARG A 268 7.46 -18.36 26.53
CA ARG A 268 7.60 -17.90 25.13
C ARG A 268 6.25 -17.58 24.50
N ASP A 269 5.24 -18.39 24.77
CA ASP A 269 3.86 -18.11 24.35
C ASP A 269 3.35 -16.82 24.98
N ARG A 270 3.61 -16.62 26.28
CA ARG A 270 3.23 -15.38 26.97
C ARG A 270 3.96 -14.15 26.43
N VAL A 271 5.24 -14.27 26.08
CA VAL A 271 6.01 -13.20 25.40
C VAL A 271 5.39 -12.87 24.03
N SER A 272 4.98 -13.89 23.29
CA SER A 272 4.32 -13.72 21.99
C SER A 272 2.97 -13.01 22.14
N GLU A 273 2.16 -13.39 23.13
CA GLU A 273 0.88 -12.73 23.46
C GLU A 273 1.08 -11.26 23.86
N ILE A 274 2.03 -10.98 24.75
CA ILE A 274 2.35 -9.59 25.15
C ILE A 274 2.87 -8.78 23.96
N THR A 275 3.64 -9.39 23.06
CA THR A 275 4.11 -8.71 21.85
C THR A 275 2.94 -8.31 20.95
N ARG A 276 1.97 -9.20 20.73
CA ARG A 276 0.73 -8.88 19.99
C ARG A 276 -0.04 -7.75 20.67
N GLU A 277 -0.22 -7.80 22.00
CA GLU A 277 -0.92 -6.73 22.74
C GLU A 277 -0.20 -5.38 22.62
N ILE A 278 1.14 -5.36 22.65
CA ILE A 278 1.93 -4.14 22.43
C ILE A 278 1.70 -3.58 21.03
N ASP A 279 1.71 -4.44 20.02
CA ASP A 279 1.56 -4.01 18.62
C ASP A 279 0.13 -3.48 18.37
N GLU A 280 -0.90 -4.14 18.90
CA GLU A 280 -2.29 -3.63 18.87
C GLU A 280 -2.43 -2.27 19.56
N LEU A 281 -1.81 -2.09 20.74
CA LEU A 281 -1.85 -0.81 21.45
C LEU A 281 -1.10 0.30 20.70
N ARG A 282 0.02 -0.02 20.04
CA ARG A 282 0.77 0.93 19.20
C ARG A 282 -0.03 1.36 17.98
N GLU A 283 -0.74 0.44 17.36
CA GLU A 283 -1.64 0.74 16.24
C GLU A 283 -2.74 1.70 16.69
N ARG A 284 -3.40 1.43 17.83
CA ARG A 284 -4.42 2.33 18.41
C ARG A 284 -3.86 3.71 18.75
N VAL A 285 -2.67 3.79 19.33
CA VAL A 285 -2.02 5.09 19.61
C VAL A 285 -1.74 5.86 18.32
N SER A 286 -1.36 5.16 17.25
CA SER A 286 -1.09 5.78 15.95
C SER A 286 -2.38 6.33 15.33
N ALA A 287 -3.46 5.55 15.35
CA ALA A 287 -4.79 5.98 14.89
C ALA A 287 -5.28 7.22 15.64
N LEU A 288 -5.26 7.20 16.98
CA LEU A 288 -5.70 8.35 17.79
C LEU A 288 -4.87 9.62 17.52
N ARG A 289 -3.57 9.49 17.24
CA ARG A 289 -2.71 10.61 16.86
C ARG A 289 -3.07 11.18 15.49
N GLU A 290 -3.42 10.32 14.55
CA GLU A 290 -3.86 10.70 13.21
C GLU A 290 -5.21 11.42 13.24
N THR A 291 -6.19 10.89 13.97
CA THR A 291 -7.49 11.54 14.19
C THR A 291 -7.31 12.90 14.86
N ARG A 292 -6.45 12.99 15.90
CA ARG A 292 -6.13 14.27 16.56
C ARG A 292 -5.57 15.28 15.56
N ARG A 293 -4.56 14.89 14.77
CA ARG A 293 -3.89 15.76 13.81
C ARG A 293 -4.85 16.25 12.73
N SER A 294 -5.71 15.37 12.24
CA SER A 294 -6.72 15.70 11.22
C SER A 294 -7.70 16.74 11.76
N ARG A 295 -8.19 16.56 12.99
CA ARG A 295 -9.07 17.54 13.65
C ARG A 295 -8.41 18.90 13.89
N GLU A 296 -7.14 18.91 14.31
CA GLU A 296 -6.37 20.16 14.47
C GLU A 296 -6.26 20.88 13.12
N ASN A 297 -5.89 20.18 12.04
CA ASN A 297 -5.79 20.75 10.70
C ASN A 297 -7.14 21.32 10.20
N ILE A 298 -8.23 20.58 10.38
CA ILE A 298 -9.58 21.02 9.98
C ILE A 298 -9.98 22.26 10.78
N THR A 299 -9.71 22.28 12.08
CA THR A 299 -10.01 23.43 12.94
C THR A 299 -9.24 24.68 12.52
N GLU A 300 -7.95 24.53 12.21
CA GLU A 300 -7.13 25.62 11.68
C GLU A 300 -7.66 26.13 10.33
N ARG A 301 -8.09 25.22 9.44
CA ARG A 301 -8.68 25.58 8.15
C ARG A 301 -10.01 26.31 8.30
N LEU A 302 -10.90 25.85 9.19
CA LEU A 302 -12.17 26.52 9.49
C LEU A 302 -11.94 27.95 10.02
N GLN A 303 -10.92 28.17 10.86
CA GLN A 303 -10.57 29.54 11.31
C GLN A 303 -10.05 30.43 10.17
N GLN A 304 -9.31 29.87 9.22
CA GLN A 304 -8.87 30.58 8.04
C GLN A 304 -10.06 30.96 7.16
N ILE A 305 -10.95 30.01 6.89
CA ILE A 305 -12.18 30.20 6.12
C ILE A 305 -13.06 31.30 6.72
N GLU A 306 -13.23 31.32 8.05
CA GLU A 306 -14.00 32.37 8.70
C GLU A 306 -13.36 33.76 8.51
N THR A 307 -12.03 33.85 8.54
CA THR A 307 -11.31 35.11 8.26
C THR A 307 -11.51 35.55 6.80
N GLU A 308 -11.50 34.61 5.88
CA GLU A 308 -11.72 34.83 4.45
C GLU A 308 -13.17 35.29 4.17
N LYS A 309 -14.17 34.66 4.78
CA LYS A 309 -15.58 35.07 4.69
C LYS A 309 -15.79 36.50 5.18
N ILE A 310 -15.15 36.90 6.28
CA ILE A 310 -15.22 38.27 6.79
C ILE A 310 -14.61 39.24 5.76
N ALA A 311 -13.44 38.92 5.22
CA ALA A 311 -12.79 39.77 4.21
C ALA A 311 -13.63 39.93 2.93
N LEU A 312 -14.20 38.84 2.42
CA LEU A 312 -15.10 38.87 1.25
C LEU A 312 -16.36 39.70 1.54
N SER A 313 -16.96 39.52 2.71
CA SER A 313 -18.15 40.27 3.12
C SER A 313 -17.87 41.78 3.23
N ASP A 314 -16.70 42.16 3.76
CA ASP A 314 -16.28 43.57 3.85
C ASP A 314 -16.07 44.17 2.44
N GLN A 315 -15.48 43.42 1.50
CA GLN A 315 -15.27 43.86 0.11
C GLN A 315 -16.59 44.04 -0.64
N ILE A 316 -17.52 43.09 -0.51
CA ILE A 316 -18.87 43.21 -1.08
C ILE A 316 -19.54 44.48 -0.55
N GLN A 317 -19.49 44.71 0.77
CA GLN A 317 -20.10 45.89 1.39
C GLN A 317 -19.44 47.22 0.91
N GLU A 318 -18.14 47.23 0.64
CA GLU A 318 -17.45 48.38 0.05
C GLU A 318 -17.95 48.67 -1.37
N LYS A 319 -18.05 47.64 -2.21
CA LYS A 319 -18.56 47.77 -3.59
C LYS A 319 -20.03 48.17 -3.64
N GLU A 320 -20.87 47.65 -2.75
CA GLU A 320 -22.27 48.09 -2.61
C GLU A 320 -22.40 49.58 -2.22
N GLN A 321 -21.45 50.10 -1.44
CA GLN A 321 -21.41 51.53 -1.12
C GLN A 321 -20.96 52.35 -2.34
N ALA A 322 -19.99 51.85 -3.10
CA ALA A 322 -19.56 52.47 -4.35
C ALA A 322 -20.71 52.54 -5.36
N ILE A 323 -21.48 51.45 -5.54
CA ILE A 323 -22.66 51.44 -6.41
C ILE A 323 -23.66 52.53 -6.02
N ARG A 324 -23.96 52.68 -4.72
CA ARG A 324 -24.86 53.75 -4.26
C ARG A 324 -24.35 55.15 -4.59
N GLY A 325 -23.04 55.38 -4.46
CA GLY A 325 -22.42 56.65 -4.87
C GLY A 325 -22.56 56.90 -6.37
N VAL A 326 -22.32 55.87 -7.19
CA VAL A 326 -22.49 55.95 -8.65
C VAL A 326 -23.97 56.16 -9.03
N GLU A 327 -24.91 55.56 -8.30
CA GLU A 327 -26.35 55.79 -8.50
C GLU A 327 -26.76 57.23 -8.22
N ASP A 328 -26.27 57.83 -7.13
CA ASP A 328 -26.49 59.25 -6.81
C ASP A 328 -25.94 60.15 -7.94
N GLU A 329 -24.74 59.85 -8.45
CA GLU A 329 -24.14 60.58 -9.58
C GLU A 329 -24.92 60.41 -10.89
N ILE A 330 -25.48 59.23 -11.15
CA ILE A 330 -26.38 59.01 -12.30
C ILE A 330 -27.65 59.86 -12.15
N GLU A 331 -28.24 59.93 -10.96
CA GLU A 331 -29.45 60.73 -10.71
C GLU A 331 -29.18 62.23 -10.91
N GLU A 332 -28.06 62.74 -10.42
CA GLU A 332 -27.62 64.13 -10.66
C GLU A 332 -27.47 64.42 -12.17
N LEU A 333 -26.77 63.55 -12.91
CA LEU A 333 -26.61 63.70 -14.37
C LEU A 333 -27.95 63.62 -15.12
N GLN A 334 -28.89 62.80 -14.66
CA GLN A 334 -30.23 62.72 -15.23
C GLN A 334 -31.05 63.98 -14.98
N GLU A 335 -30.90 64.61 -13.81
CA GLU A 335 -31.53 65.89 -13.50
C GLU A 335 -30.96 67.02 -14.37
N ASP A 336 -29.64 67.07 -14.56
CA ASP A 336 -28.96 68.01 -15.46
C ASP A 336 -29.47 67.86 -16.91
N VAL A 337 -29.62 66.62 -17.39
CA VAL A 337 -30.22 66.32 -18.70
C VAL A 337 -31.68 66.81 -18.76
N ALA A 338 -32.45 66.67 -17.69
CA ALA A 338 -33.87 67.04 -17.66
C ALA A 338 -34.15 68.55 -17.50
N GLU A 339 -33.22 69.32 -16.92
CA GLU A 339 -33.28 70.79 -16.81
C GLU A 339 -32.88 71.48 -18.12
N THR A 340 -32.17 70.79 -19.02
CA THR A 340 -31.72 71.37 -20.29
C THR A 340 -32.87 71.40 -21.31
N GLU A 341 -33.65 72.50 -21.28
CA GLU A 341 -34.92 72.68 -22.01
C GLU A 341 -34.77 72.63 -23.55
N GLU A 342 -33.60 72.92 -24.10
CA GLU A 342 -33.28 72.87 -25.54
C GLU A 342 -32.94 71.45 -26.04
N LEU A 343 -32.48 70.52 -25.18
CA LEU A 343 -32.23 69.11 -25.53
C LEU A 343 -33.52 68.29 -25.62
N ARG A 344 -34.58 68.75 -24.93
CA ARG A 344 -35.89 68.07 -24.87
C ARG A 344 -36.71 68.11 -26.16
N GLU A 345 -36.45 69.07 -27.05
CA GLU A 345 -37.16 69.23 -28.33
C GLU A 345 -36.47 68.53 -29.51
N SER A 346 -35.26 67.99 -29.32
CA SER A 346 -34.54 67.24 -30.35
C SER A 346 -34.50 65.75 -30.00
N ASP A 347 -34.93 64.90 -30.93
CA ASP A 347 -34.76 63.43 -30.88
C ASP A 347 -33.25 63.01 -30.89
N LEU A 348 -32.32 63.98 -30.89
CA LEU A 348 -30.87 63.82 -30.87
C LEU A 348 -30.35 63.13 -29.61
N LEU A 349 -30.91 63.43 -28.44
CA LEU A 349 -30.48 62.82 -27.18
C LEU A 349 -30.83 61.32 -27.14
N ASP A 350 -32.03 60.98 -27.59
CA ASP A 350 -32.48 59.59 -27.68
C ASP A 350 -31.62 58.80 -28.69
N ALA A 351 -31.25 59.43 -29.81
CA ALA A 351 -30.35 58.82 -30.80
C ALA A 351 -28.92 58.58 -30.25
N TYR A 352 -28.36 59.50 -29.45
CA TYR A 352 -27.07 59.27 -28.80
C TYR A 352 -27.12 58.16 -27.75
N GLN A 353 -28.21 58.06 -26.97
CA GLN A 353 -28.40 56.97 -26.01
C GLN A 353 -28.48 55.61 -26.70
N GLU A 354 -29.29 55.49 -27.75
CA GLU A 354 -29.43 54.24 -28.51
C GLU A 354 -28.13 53.87 -29.24
N LEU A 355 -27.37 54.86 -29.74
CA LEU A 355 -26.06 54.64 -30.36
C LEU A 355 -25.06 54.01 -29.39
N ASN A 356 -24.98 54.53 -28.18
CA ASN A 356 -24.03 54.06 -27.19
C ASN A 356 -24.48 52.75 -26.51
N GLU A 357 -25.79 52.52 -26.37
CA GLU A 357 -26.33 51.21 -25.99
C GLU A 357 -25.90 50.12 -26.98
N LEU A 358 -26.03 50.38 -28.29
CA LEU A 358 -25.57 49.46 -29.33
C LEU A 358 -24.04 49.26 -29.32
N GLN A 359 -23.26 50.32 -29.12
CA GLN A 359 -21.80 50.22 -28.99
C GLN A 359 -21.37 49.39 -27.78
N TYR A 360 -22.11 49.46 -26.68
CA TYR A 360 -21.87 48.62 -25.51
C TYR A 360 -22.20 47.15 -25.79
N GLU A 361 -23.36 46.88 -26.40
CA GLU A 361 -23.74 45.52 -26.80
C GLU A 361 -22.69 44.91 -27.74
N LEU A 362 -22.20 45.70 -28.69
CA LEU A 362 -21.09 45.32 -29.57
C LEU A 362 -19.84 44.92 -28.77
N GLY A 363 -19.36 45.78 -27.86
CA GLY A 363 -18.18 45.49 -27.06
C GLY A 363 -18.33 44.23 -26.18
N ARG A 364 -19.54 43.99 -25.65
CA ARG A 364 -19.85 42.75 -24.91
C ARG A 364 -19.76 41.52 -25.79
N LYS A 365 -20.30 41.58 -27.01
CA LYS A 365 -20.26 40.47 -27.98
C LYS A 365 -18.85 40.19 -28.47
N GLU A 366 -18.05 41.24 -28.68
CA GLU A 366 -16.61 41.11 -28.99
C GLU A 366 -15.87 40.39 -27.87
N SER A 367 -16.13 40.77 -26.61
CA SER A 367 -15.53 40.12 -25.44
C SER A 367 -15.90 38.63 -25.35
N GLN A 368 -17.16 38.28 -25.67
CA GLN A 368 -17.60 36.88 -25.73
C GLN A 368 -16.89 36.09 -26.84
N ILE A 369 -16.60 36.72 -27.98
CA ILE A 369 -15.79 36.09 -29.04
C ILE A 369 -14.37 35.86 -28.55
N ASP A 370 -13.75 36.84 -27.88
CA ASP A 370 -12.40 36.69 -27.34
C ASP A 370 -12.30 35.52 -26.33
N GLU A 371 -13.32 35.34 -25.47
CA GLU A 371 -13.42 34.19 -24.55
C GLU A 371 -13.55 32.85 -25.27
N ILE A 372 -14.37 32.79 -26.33
CA ILE A 372 -14.53 31.59 -27.15
C ILE A 372 -13.24 31.29 -27.92
N ASP A 373 -12.57 32.30 -28.47
CA ASP A 373 -11.31 32.14 -29.19
C ASP A 373 -10.21 31.61 -28.25
N ALA A 374 -10.13 32.10 -27.01
CA ALA A 374 -9.25 31.53 -25.99
C ALA A 374 -9.58 30.05 -25.69
N SER A 375 -10.86 29.70 -25.58
CA SER A 375 -11.29 28.32 -25.36
C SER A 375 -10.94 27.39 -26.55
N LEU A 376 -11.00 27.89 -27.78
CA LEU A 376 -10.59 27.16 -28.99
C LEU A 376 -9.07 26.96 -29.06
N ASP A 377 -8.29 27.92 -28.57
CA ASP A 377 -6.84 27.78 -28.41
C ASP A 377 -6.51 26.70 -27.37
N ASP A 378 -7.20 26.67 -26.23
CA ASP A 378 -7.05 25.62 -25.21
C ASP A 378 -7.36 24.22 -25.78
N ILE A 379 -8.42 24.09 -26.59
CA ILE A 379 -8.73 22.83 -27.29
C ILE A 379 -7.58 22.37 -28.19
N THR A 380 -6.84 23.31 -28.79
CA THR A 380 -5.68 22.95 -29.61
C THR A 380 -4.55 22.38 -28.75
N GLU A 381 -4.29 22.95 -27.57
CA GLU A 381 -3.34 22.40 -26.59
C GLU A 381 -3.78 21.02 -26.08
N PHE A 382 -5.07 20.85 -25.79
CA PHE A 382 -5.62 19.55 -25.37
C PHE A 382 -5.44 18.45 -26.43
N ARG A 383 -5.42 18.77 -27.73
CA ARG A 383 -5.11 17.78 -28.78
C ARG A 383 -3.68 17.29 -28.73
N ASP A 384 -2.73 18.18 -28.44
CA ASP A 384 -1.33 17.82 -28.28
C ASP A 384 -1.16 16.96 -27.01
N GLU A 385 -1.78 17.36 -25.89
CA GLU A 385 -1.77 16.59 -24.63
C GLU A 385 -2.37 15.18 -24.84
N ARG A 386 -3.44 15.05 -25.65
CA ARG A 386 -4.04 13.75 -25.97
C ARG A 386 -3.06 12.79 -26.63
N GLU A 387 -2.24 13.25 -27.58
CA GLU A 387 -1.25 12.41 -28.27
C GLU A 387 -0.15 11.94 -27.31
N ASP A 388 0.28 12.83 -26.41
CA ASP A 388 1.25 12.50 -25.35
C ASP A 388 0.69 11.46 -24.37
N LEU A 389 -0.57 11.62 -23.93
CA LEU A 389 -1.24 10.66 -23.04
C LEU A 389 -1.44 9.29 -23.70
N GLU A 390 -1.81 9.25 -24.98
CA GLU A 390 -1.94 7.98 -25.72
C GLU A 390 -0.59 7.23 -25.73
N THR A 391 0.50 7.95 -26.00
CA THR A 391 1.86 7.39 -25.96
C THR A 391 2.20 6.87 -24.56
N GLU A 392 1.90 7.64 -23.51
CA GLU A 392 2.21 7.24 -22.14
C GLU A 392 1.37 6.03 -21.69
N ILE A 393 0.10 5.96 -22.08
CA ILE A 393 -0.78 4.80 -21.83
C ILE A 393 -0.21 3.54 -22.48
N ASP A 394 0.29 3.64 -23.70
CA ASP A 394 0.92 2.53 -24.42
C ASP A 394 2.20 2.07 -23.73
N GLU A 395 3.05 3.00 -23.29
CA GLU A 395 4.28 2.69 -22.54
C GLU A 395 3.99 1.99 -21.21
N VAL A 396 3.01 2.48 -20.46
CA VAL A 396 2.59 1.87 -19.19
C VAL A 396 1.99 0.49 -19.43
N THR A 397 1.22 0.33 -20.51
CA THR A 397 0.63 -0.96 -20.89
C THR A 397 1.71 -1.98 -21.26
N ALA A 398 2.71 -1.59 -22.06
CA ALA A 398 3.86 -2.43 -22.38
C ALA A 398 4.67 -2.81 -21.12
N THR A 399 4.84 -1.87 -20.19
CA THR A 399 5.53 -2.13 -18.91
C THR A 399 4.76 -3.15 -18.06
N LEU A 400 3.44 -3.03 -17.99
CA LEU A 400 2.58 -4.00 -17.30
C LEU A 400 2.69 -5.40 -17.90
N GLU A 401 2.70 -5.52 -19.22
CA GLU A 401 2.88 -6.80 -19.91
C GLU A 401 4.24 -7.42 -19.60
N GLN A 402 5.31 -6.62 -19.59
CA GLN A 402 6.65 -7.09 -19.23
C GLN A 402 6.73 -7.59 -17.79
N LEU A 403 6.20 -6.83 -16.83
CA LEU A 403 6.18 -7.22 -15.41
C LEU A 403 5.40 -8.51 -15.19
N ARG A 404 4.24 -8.65 -15.84
CA ARG A 404 3.42 -9.87 -15.77
C ARG A 404 4.11 -11.08 -16.37
N THR A 405 4.73 -10.90 -17.54
CA THR A 405 5.50 -11.95 -18.22
C THR A 405 6.65 -12.42 -17.33
N ARG A 406 7.38 -11.48 -16.70
CA ARG A 406 8.47 -11.81 -15.77
C ARG A 406 8.02 -12.66 -14.58
N VAL A 407 6.87 -12.33 -13.98
CA VAL A 407 6.32 -13.13 -12.86
C VAL A 407 5.97 -14.54 -13.35
N ALA A 408 5.30 -14.64 -14.51
CA ALA A 408 4.88 -15.93 -15.07
C ALA A 408 6.08 -16.82 -15.47
N ASP A 409 7.13 -16.23 -16.05
CA ASP A 409 8.36 -16.94 -16.42
C ASP A 409 9.05 -17.48 -15.17
N MET A 410 9.15 -16.68 -14.11
CA MET A 410 9.77 -17.10 -12.85
C MET A 410 8.98 -18.21 -12.15
N GLU A 411 7.65 -18.12 -12.13
CA GLU A 411 6.80 -19.21 -11.62
C GLU A 411 6.99 -20.50 -12.44
N ARG A 412 7.13 -20.38 -13.76
CA ARG A 412 7.38 -21.52 -14.65
C ARG A 412 8.73 -22.17 -14.38
N ASP A 413 9.79 -21.37 -14.26
CA ASP A 413 11.14 -21.86 -14.01
C ASP A 413 11.21 -22.62 -12.67
N VAL A 414 10.54 -22.11 -11.63
CA VAL A 414 10.39 -22.80 -10.33
C VAL A 414 9.72 -24.17 -10.48
N VAL A 415 8.59 -24.22 -11.17
CA VAL A 415 7.84 -25.47 -11.36
C VAL A 415 8.61 -26.48 -12.21
N ASP A 416 9.23 -26.02 -13.30
CA ASP A 416 10.00 -26.88 -14.20
C ASP A 416 11.25 -27.44 -13.51
N ALA A 417 11.95 -26.63 -12.69
CA ALA A 417 13.06 -27.09 -11.88
C ALA A 417 12.62 -28.15 -10.85
N PHE A 418 11.59 -27.86 -10.05
CA PHE A 418 11.08 -28.81 -9.06
C PHE A 418 10.71 -30.14 -9.71
N ASN A 419 9.92 -30.11 -10.78
CA ASN A 419 9.46 -31.31 -11.47
C ASN A 419 10.62 -32.15 -12.03
N THR A 420 11.64 -31.49 -12.60
CA THR A 420 12.82 -32.16 -13.13
C THR A 420 13.66 -32.83 -12.03
N HIS A 421 13.87 -32.12 -10.92
CA HIS A 421 14.66 -32.63 -9.80
C HIS A 421 13.93 -33.73 -9.03
N MET A 422 12.61 -33.61 -8.85
CA MET A 422 11.78 -34.66 -8.24
C MET A 422 11.83 -35.95 -9.04
N GLU A 423 11.65 -35.88 -10.36
CA GLU A 423 11.72 -37.06 -11.23
C GLU A 423 13.09 -37.75 -11.11
N THR A 424 14.17 -36.97 -11.19
CA THR A 424 15.53 -37.51 -11.10
C THR A 424 15.83 -38.15 -9.74
N ILE A 425 15.40 -37.51 -8.64
CA ILE A 425 15.63 -38.03 -7.29
C ILE A 425 14.78 -39.27 -7.04
N LEU A 426 13.49 -39.27 -7.40
CA LEU A 426 12.62 -40.44 -7.24
C LEU A 426 13.13 -41.66 -8.02
N ASP A 427 13.65 -41.44 -9.24
CA ASP A 427 14.28 -42.49 -10.06
C ASP A 427 15.54 -43.07 -9.39
N ARG A 428 16.38 -42.23 -8.77
CA ARG A 428 17.59 -42.68 -8.05
C ARG A 428 17.25 -43.43 -6.76
N LEU A 429 16.32 -42.89 -5.96
CA LEU A 429 15.96 -43.45 -4.65
C LEU A 429 15.07 -44.69 -4.73
N ALA A 430 14.46 -44.96 -5.89
CA ALA A 430 13.67 -46.16 -6.18
C ALA A 430 12.62 -46.45 -5.09
N TYR A 431 11.75 -45.48 -4.80
CA TYR A 431 10.59 -45.70 -3.93
C TYR A 431 9.58 -46.61 -4.63
N GLU A 432 9.25 -47.75 -4.02
CA GLU A 432 8.34 -48.74 -4.63
C GLU A 432 6.88 -48.26 -4.71
N ASN A 433 6.47 -47.32 -3.85
CA ASN A 433 5.08 -46.93 -3.68
C ASN A 433 4.73 -45.55 -4.27
N ILE A 434 5.73 -44.78 -4.72
CA ILE A 434 5.55 -43.46 -5.34
C ILE A 434 5.98 -43.57 -6.81
N VAL A 435 5.05 -43.29 -7.70
CA VAL A 435 5.30 -43.27 -9.15
C VAL A 435 5.76 -41.89 -9.59
N ARG A 436 5.16 -40.83 -9.04
CA ARG A 436 5.45 -39.46 -9.46
C ARG A 436 5.03 -38.45 -8.41
N VAL A 437 5.82 -37.39 -8.27
CA VAL A 437 5.45 -36.17 -7.57
C VAL A 437 5.72 -34.99 -8.50
N TRP A 438 4.76 -34.07 -8.65
CA TRP A 438 4.95 -32.86 -9.45
C TRP A 438 4.12 -31.71 -8.88
N ILE A 439 4.52 -30.48 -9.21
CA ILE A 439 3.74 -29.28 -8.95
C ILE A 439 3.07 -28.85 -10.26
N GLU A 440 1.77 -28.56 -10.20
CA GLU A 440 1.02 -27.88 -11.25
C GLU A 440 0.82 -26.41 -10.86
N ARG A 441 1.11 -25.50 -11.80
CA ARG A 441 0.73 -24.09 -11.67
C ARG A 441 -0.73 -23.92 -12.10
N ARG A 442 -1.59 -23.50 -11.18
CA ARG A 442 -2.99 -23.16 -11.46
C ARG A 442 -3.24 -21.67 -11.34
N ILE A 443 -4.02 -21.12 -12.26
CA ILE A 443 -4.52 -19.76 -12.15
C ILE A 443 -5.98 -19.85 -11.69
N PRO A 444 -6.29 -19.53 -10.43
CA PRO A 444 -7.67 -19.60 -9.93
C PRO A 444 -8.59 -18.66 -10.73
N GLU A 445 -9.79 -19.12 -11.08
CA GLU A 445 -10.72 -18.35 -11.93
C GLU A 445 -11.09 -16.98 -11.33
N ASN A 446 -11.06 -16.89 -9.99
CA ASN A 446 -11.40 -15.72 -9.20
C ASN A 446 -10.33 -14.61 -9.29
N GLN A 447 -9.12 -14.94 -9.73
CA GLN A 447 -7.99 -14.02 -9.90
C GLN A 447 -7.74 -13.68 -11.38
N ARG A 448 -8.63 -14.09 -12.30
CA ARG A 448 -8.57 -13.67 -13.71
C ARG A 448 -8.90 -12.17 -13.81
N GLY A 449 -7.88 -11.33 -13.71
CA GLY A 449 -8.02 -9.88 -13.85
C GLY A 449 -6.80 -9.09 -13.41
N GLU A 450 -6.84 -8.58 -12.17
CA GLU A 450 -5.86 -7.59 -11.68
C GLU A 450 -4.47 -8.18 -11.38
N PHE A 451 -4.41 -9.41 -10.85
CA PHE A 451 -3.17 -10.11 -10.50
C PHE A 451 -3.28 -11.61 -10.85
N GLU A 452 -2.64 -12.04 -11.93
CA GLU A 452 -2.54 -13.46 -12.28
C GLU A 452 -1.37 -14.10 -11.53
N THR A 453 -1.49 -14.24 -10.21
CA THR A 453 -0.57 -15.05 -9.43
C THR A 453 -1.00 -16.51 -9.50
N GLY A 454 -0.12 -17.39 -9.99
CA GLY A 454 -0.43 -18.82 -10.09
C GLY A 454 -0.25 -19.51 -8.74
N GLU A 455 -1.23 -20.28 -8.29
CA GLU A 455 -1.10 -21.19 -7.14
C GLU A 455 -0.33 -22.45 -7.54
N PHE A 456 0.46 -22.99 -6.62
CA PHE A 456 1.22 -24.23 -6.84
C PHE A 456 0.52 -25.40 -6.14
N GLU A 457 -0.03 -26.31 -6.92
CA GLU A 457 -0.69 -27.52 -6.42
C GLU A 457 0.27 -28.72 -6.52
N LEU A 458 0.57 -29.35 -5.39
CA LEU A 458 1.39 -30.55 -5.35
C LEU A 458 0.53 -31.79 -5.60
N HIS A 459 0.92 -32.58 -6.59
CA HIS A 459 0.28 -33.84 -6.93
C HIS A 459 1.21 -35.01 -6.65
N ILE A 460 0.67 -36.06 -6.03
CA ILE A 460 1.38 -37.29 -5.70
C ILE A 460 0.62 -38.45 -6.33
N VAL A 461 1.31 -39.29 -7.11
CA VAL A 461 0.73 -40.49 -7.71
C VAL A 461 1.41 -41.72 -7.14
N ARG A 462 0.59 -42.63 -6.61
CA ARG A 462 1.02 -43.89 -5.99
C ARG A 462 0.54 -45.09 -6.80
N GLU A 463 1.28 -46.19 -6.73
CA GLU A 463 0.87 -47.47 -7.34
C GLU A 463 0.30 -48.40 -6.27
N SER A 464 -0.90 -48.93 -6.49
CA SER A 464 -1.50 -49.93 -5.61
C SER A 464 -0.87 -51.31 -5.84
N SER A 465 -1.00 -52.22 -4.87
CA SER A 465 -0.49 -53.61 -4.96
C SER A 465 -1.03 -54.43 -6.15
N ASP A 466 -2.10 -53.97 -6.80
CA ASP A 466 -2.65 -54.53 -8.05
C ASP A 466 -2.13 -53.84 -9.34
N GLY A 467 -1.18 -52.91 -9.23
CA GLY A 467 -0.55 -52.16 -10.34
C GLY A 467 -1.37 -50.96 -10.87
N ALA A 468 -2.36 -50.49 -10.10
CA ALA A 468 -3.20 -49.35 -10.49
C ALA A 468 -2.65 -48.05 -9.88
N ALA A 469 -2.39 -47.05 -10.71
CA ALA A 469 -1.98 -45.72 -10.28
C ALA A 469 -3.18 -44.88 -9.82
N TYR A 470 -3.04 -44.18 -8.70
CA TYR A 470 -4.04 -43.23 -8.19
C TYR A 470 -3.38 -41.99 -7.59
N GLU A 471 -4.10 -40.87 -7.58
CA GLU A 471 -3.63 -39.59 -7.03
C GLU A 471 -3.95 -39.51 -5.53
N ASP A 472 -3.00 -38.99 -4.75
CA ASP A 472 -3.02 -38.96 -3.30
C ASP A 472 -2.54 -37.59 -2.77
N THR A 473 -2.75 -37.33 -1.47
CA THR A 473 -2.37 -36.07 -0.81
C THR A 473 -1.09 -36.18 -0.01
N ILE A 474 -0.51 -35.05 0.39
CA ILE A 474 0.72 -34.98 1.20
C ILE A 474 0.58 -35.74 2.53
N ASP A 475 -0.64 -35.83 3.05
CA ASP A 475 -0.98 -36.47 4.32
C ASP A 475 -0.68 -37.97 4.34
N THR A 476 -0.60 -38.61 3.19
CA THR A 476 -0.38 -40.06 3.06
C THR A 476 1.07 -40.44 2.76
N LEU A 477 1.95 -39.47 2.55
CA LEU A 477 3.39 -39.68 2.43
C LEU A 477 3.98 -40.18 3.75
N SER A 478 4.92 -41.13 3.69
CA SER A 478 5.74 -41.48 4.86
C SER A 478 6.66 -40.33 5.25
N GLU A 479 7.15 -40.33 6.49
CA GLU A 479 8.09 -39.32 7.00
C GLU A 479 9.30 -39.15 6.06
N SER A 480 9.88 -40.25 5.60
CA SER A 480 10.97 -40.27 4.62
C SER A 480 10.60 -39.67 3.25
N GLU A 481 9.37 -39.89 2.77
CA GLU A 481 8.89 -39.40 1.48
C GLU A 481 8.61 -37.88 1.54
N ARG A 482 8.04 -37.41 2.66
CA ARG A 482 7.84 -35.97 2.93
C ARG A 482 9.17 -35.25 3.05
N GLU A 483 10.11 -35.86 3.75
CA GLU A 483 11.45 -35.33 3.98
C GLU A 483 12.19 -35.11 2.65
N VAL A 484 12.25 -36.14 1.80
CA VAL A 484 12.82 -36.03 0.46
C VAL A 484 12.11 -34.97 -0.37
N THR A 485 10.77 -34.94 -0.36
CA THR A 485 10.01 -33.93 -1.13
C THR A 485 10.34 -32.50 -0.66
N GLY A 486 10.44 -32.28 0.65
CA GLY A 486 10.87 -31.01 1.24
C GLY A 486 12.29 -30.59 0.84
N LEU A 487 13.22 -31.55 0.80
CA LEU A 487 14.58 -31.31 0.33
C LEU A 487 14.63 -30.95 -1.15
N VAL A 488 13.81 -31.57 -1.99
CA VAL A 488 13.74 -31.21 -3.41
C VAL A 488 13.08 -29.85 -3.62
N VAL A 489 12.05 -29.49 -2.85
CA VAL A 489 11.51 -28.11 -2.85
C VAL A 489 12.65 -27.13 -2.54
N ALA A 490 13.47 -27.43 -1.55
CA ALA A 490 14.58 -26.56 -1.19
C ALA A 490 15.67 -26.51 -2.29
N LEU A 491 15.99 -27.65 -2.93
CA LEU A 491 16.94 -27.69 -4.03
C LEU A 491 16.44 -26.92 -5.27
N ALA A 492 15.15 -27.06 -5.61
CA ALA A 492 14.54 -26.33 -6.70
C ALA A 492 14.65 -24.81 -6.48
N GLY A 493 14.37 -24.34 -5.27
CA GLY A 493 14.59 -22.94 -4.91
C GLY A 493 16.08 -22.55 -4.91
N TYR A 494 16.98 -23.42 -4.46
CA TYR A 494 18.43 -23.17 -4.50
C TYR A 494 18.93 -22.92 -5.92
N LEU A 495 18.40 -23.67 -6.90
CA LEU A 495 18.80 -23.60 -8.30
C LEU A 495 18.13 -22.46 -9.06
N VAL A 496 16.81 -22.28 -8.91
CA VAL A 496 16.08 -21.25 -9.67
C VAL A 496 16.41 -19.84 -9.21
N HIS A 497 16.81 -19.67 -7.95
CA HIS A 497 17.25 -18.39 -7.42
C HIS A 497 18.76 -18.19 -7.49
N ASP A 498 19.48 -19.06 -8.22
CA ASP A 498 20.94 -19.00 -8.39
C ASP A 498 21.67 -18.83 -7.05
N VAL A 499 21.18 -19.47 -5.98
CA VAL A 499 21.70 -19.28 -4.61
C VAL A 499 23.17 -19.69 -4.55
N ALA A 500 23.58 -20.66 -5.37
CA ALA A 500 24.96 -21.08 -5.53
C ALA A 500 25.94 -19.95 -5.92
N GLU A 501 25.48 -18.90 -6.62
CA GLU A 501 26.34 -17.77 -6.99
C GLU A 501 26.75 -16.93 -5.76
N TYR A 502 25.89 -16.86 -4.75
CA TYR A 502 26.11 -16.05 -3.55
C TYR A 502 26.52 -16.88 -2.33
N VAL A 503 25.93 -18.07 -2.19
CA VAL A 503 26.15 -19.02 -1.10
C VAL A 503 26.37 -20.42 -1.70
N PRO A 504 27.62 -20.77 -2.08
CA PRO A 504 27.95 -22.07 -2.68
C PRO A 504 28.07 -23.18 -1.62
N PHE A 505 27.22 -23.13 -0.59
CA PHE A 505 27.17 -24.07 0.53
C PHE A 505 25.75 -24.60 0.68
N ILE A 506 25.62 -25.91 0.89
CA ILE A 506 24.40 -26.54 1.38
C ILE A 506 24.72 -27.25 2.68
N LEU A 507 23.96 -26.96 3.73
CA LEU A 507 23.99 -27.65 5.01
C LEU A 507 22.77 -28.56 5.10
N LEU A 508 22.98 -29.84 5.36
CA LEU A 508 21.94 -30.85 5.59
C LEU A 508 22.05 -31.39 7.01
N ASP A 509 20.92 -31.50 7.69
CA ASP A 509 20.82 -32.05 9.04
C ASP A 509 19.47 -32.77 9.20
N SER A 510 19.32 -33.60 10.23
CA SER A 510 18.07 -34.32 10.55
C SER A 510 17.52 -35.11 9.35
N VAL A 511 18.36 -35.93 8.73
CA VAL A 511 18.03 -36.80 7.56
C VAL A 511 17.77 -38.26 7.94
N GLU A 512 17.62 -38.53 9.24
CA GLU A 512 17.50 -39.85 9.88
C GLU A 512 16.27 -40.65 9.41
N ALA A 513 15.26 -39.96 8.86
CA ALA A 513 14.09 -40.60 8.27
C ALA A 513 14.40 -41.36 6.96
N VAL A 514 15.52 -41.05 6.29
CA VAL A 514 15.93 -41.67 5.02
C VAL A 514 16.92 -42.80 5.30
N ASP A 515 16.71 -43.97 4.69
CA ASP A 515 17.63 -45.09 4.88
C ASP A 515 19.03 -44.81 4.29
N ALA A 516 20.07 -45.33 4.94
CA ALA A 516 21.46 -45.01 4.62
C ALA A 516 21.87 -45.22 3.15
N ASN A 517 21.29 -46.19 2.43
CA ASN A 517 21.62 -46.39 1.01
C ASN A 517 21.02 -45.27 0.15
N ARG A 518 19.75 -44.93 0.39
CA ARG A 518 19.08 -43.79 -0.27
C ARG A 518 19.75 -42.46 0.06
N LEU A 519 20.24 -42.33 1.29
CA LEU A 519 20.94 -41.13 1.74
C LEU A 519 22.23 -40.88 0.92
N VAL A 520 22.97 -41.94 0.58
CA VAL A 520 24.13 -41.84 -0.33
C VAL A 520 23.72 -41.28 -1.69
N ASP A 521 22.71 -41.87 -2.33
CA ASP A 521 22.24 -41.44 -3.65
C ASP A 521 21.73 -39.98 -3.65
N LEU A 522 21.04 -39.58 -2.57
CA LEU A 522 20.55 -38.21 -2.38
C LEU A 522 21.71 -37.21 -2.22
N VAL A 523 22.69 -37.54 -1.38
CA VAL A 523 23.87 -36.68 -1.14
C VAL A 523 24.72 -36.54 -2.39
N GLU A 524 24.94 -37.62 -3.14
CA GLU A 524 25.64 -37.57 -4.42
C GLU A 524 24.95 -36.63 -5.40
N TYR A 525 23.61 -36.66 -5.45
CA TYR A 525 22.85 -35.75 -6.29
C TYR A 525 22.99 -34.28 -5.86
N PHE A 526 22.83 -33.98 -4.57
CA PHE A 526 22.97 -32.60 -4.07
C PHE A 526 24.40 -32.06 -4.27
N ALA A 527 25.42 -32.92 -4.19
CA ALA A 527 26.80 -32.55 -4.43
C ALA A 527 27.08 -32.13 -5.89
N GLU A 528 26.25 -32.53 -6.86
CA GLU A 528 26.35 -32.07 -8.24
C GLU A 528 25.97 -30.58 -8.40
N HIS A 529 25.25 -30.01 -7.41
CA HIS A 529 24.60 -28.70 -7.50
C HIS A 529 25.23 -27.62 -6.61
N THR A 530 26.18 -27.96 -5.73
CA THR A 530 26.87 -27.01 -4.86
C THR A 530 28.38 -27.27 -4.81
N ALA A 531 29.17 -26.23 -4.52
CA ALA A 531 30.62 -26.41 -4.36
C ALA A 531 30.97 -27.06 -3.02
N PHE A 532 30.17 -26.82 -1.98
CA PHE A 532 30.37 -27.36 -0.64
C PHE A 532 29.07 -27.93 -0.10
N LEU A 533 29.08 -29.22 0.22
CA LEU A 533 27.97 -29.92 0.87
C LEU A 533 28.45 -30.42 2.22
N THR A 534 27.81 -29.95 3.29
CA THR A 534 28.07 -30.41 4.66
C THR A 534 26.84 -31.12 5.16
N ILE A 535 26.99 -32.32 5.68
CA ILE A 535 25.89 -33.11 6.21
C ILE A 535 26.21 -33.61 7.61
N ALA A 536 25.24 -33.48 8.52
CA ALA A 536 25.27 -34.12 9.83
C ALA A 536 24.59 -35.50 9.72
N LEU A 537 25.30 -36.53 10.15
CA LEU A 537 24.85 -37.92 10.07
C LEU A 537 25.13 -38.65 11.37
N LEU A 538 24.25 -39.58 11.72
CA LEU A 538 24.51 -40.55 12.77
C LEU A 538 25.64 -41.52 12.33
N PRO A 539 26.39 -42.10 13.28
CA PRO A 539 27.50 -43.00 12.95
C PRO A 539 27.10 -44.20 12.09
N GLU A 540 25.86 -44.67 12.22
CA GLU A 540 25.31 -45.78 11.46
C GLU A 540 25.08 -45.43 9.98
N ASP A 541 24.56 -44.24 9.69
CA ASP A 541 24.34 -43.76 8.32
C ASP A 541 25.67 -43.37 7.67
N ALA A 542 26.57 -42.75 8.42
CA ALA A 542 27.91 -42.38 7.96
C ALA A 542 28.75 -43.60 7.54
N ALA A 543 28.47 -44.79 8.05
CA ALA A 543 29.23 -46.01 7.75
C ALA A 543 29.06 -46.50 6.30
N VAL A 544 27.99 -46.11 5.62
CA VAL A 544 27.69 -46.52 4.23
C VAL A 544 28.40 -45.62 3.21
N PHE A 545 28.82 -44.42 3.63
CA PHE A 545 29.55 -43.48 2.79
C PHE A 545 31.00 -43.90 2.54
N PRO A 546 31.58 -43.50 1.39
CA PRO A 546 33.01 -43.70 1.11
C PRO A 546 33.95 -43.08 2.15
N ASP A 547 35.09 -43.71 2.41
CA ASP A 547 36.10 -43.25 3.39
C ASP A 547 36.92 -42.03 2.92
N ASP A 548 36.82 -41.65 1.64
CA ASP A 548 37.54 -40.51 1.05
C ASP A 548 36.86 -39.15 1.26
N LEU A 549 35.68 -39.13 1.87
CA LEU A 549 35.01 -37.91 2.31
C LEU A 549 35.67 -37.34 3.56
N HIS A 550 35.71 -36.01 3.65
CA HIS A 550 36.19 -35.33 4.86
C HIS A 550 35.18 -35.51 5.99
N ARG A 551 35.56 -36.25 7.03
CA ARG A 551 34.74 -36.47 8.23
C ARG A 551 35.30 -35.68 9.40
N VAL A 552 34.41 -35.11 10.19
CA VAL A 552 34.74 -34.51 11.49
C VAL A 552 33.82 -35.18 12.50
N THR A 553 34.38 -35.82 13.53
CA THR A 553 33.55 -36.43 14.58
C THR A 553 33.13 -35.39 15.61
N ALA A 554 32.03 -35.63 16.32
CA ALA A 554 31.59 -34.73 17.39
C ALA A 554 32.69 -34.49 18.44
N ASP A 555 33.50 -35.50 18.73
CA ASP A 555 34.65 -35.43 19.65
C ASP A 555 35.74 -34.45 19.18
N GLU A 556 35.87 -34.22 17.88
CA GLU A 556 36.83 -33.29 17.27
C GLU A 556 36.28 -31.85 17.21
N LEU A 557 34.97 -31.67 17.37
CA LEU A 557 34.28 -30.38 17.39
C LEU A 557 34.13 -29.80 18.80
N ALA A 558 34.35 -30.61 19.84
CA ALA A 558 34.38 -30.15 21.22
C ALA A 558 35.64 -29.30 21.49
N PRO A 559 35.52 -28.12 22.15
CA PRO A 559 36.63 -27.18 22.35
C PRO A 559 37.76 -27.67 23.28
#